data_AF-A0A963V1T4-F1
#
_entry.id   AF-A0A963V1T4-F1
#
_cell.length_a   1.000
_cell.length_b   1.000
_cell.length_c   1.000
_cell.angle_alpha   90.00
_cell.angle_beta   90.00
_cell.angle_gamma   90.00
#
_symmetry.space_group_name_H-M   'P 1'
#
loop_
_entity.id
_entity.type
_entity.pdbx_description
1 polymer ?
#
loop_
_entity_poly.entity_id
_entity_poly.type
_entity_poly.pdbx_seq_one_letter_code
_entity_poly.pdbx_strand_id
1 'polypeptide(L)'
;ESSATDVMQEYQNPLWTAFEAIRTGIGQAGPIVALVGAAVLALSLLGAIALHRDTPLFAITTFLHIGLTAGLLMAVGMRIWPRFFFVDIGFLMLLIVAGVQLSCAIIAHFIGGERVSRGLFALSAVAMVAISAFLAKRNYDFPKQDLAGAYAFTESLRQPGDRVFAVGYSEQDFRGFYGADWGAIYTDDEYKAALAEPGPVILVVGFPGRNFRDVPQMAEDAGVGGSDICAPDRPEKTVLTAVRCFGGTLGDGNVIVFRRD
;
A
#
# COMPACT_ATOMS: atom_id res chain seq x y z
N GLU A 1 4.13 23.86 3.06
CA GLU A 1 4.55 23.58 1.67
C GLU A 1 3.43 22.81 0.98
N SER A 2 2.97 23.26 -0.19
CA SER A 2 1.95 22.53 -0.94
C SER A 2 2.61 21.40 -1.74
N SER A 3 1.93 20.26 -1.90
CA SER A 3 2.41 19.14 -2.72
C SER A 3 2.43 19.45 -4.24
N ALA A 4 2.25 20.71 -4.63
CA ALA A 4 2.18 21.15 -6.02
C ALA A 4 3.55 21.11 -6.73
N THR A 5 4.65 21.06 -5.97
CA THR A 5 6.02 20.97 -6.50
C THR A 5 6.52 19.52 -6.68
N ASP A 6 5.68 18.53 -6.38
CA ASP A 6 6.07 17.11 -6.41
C ASP A 6 5.68 16.48 -7.76
N VAL A 7 6.62 15.74 -8.36
CA VAL A 7 6.62 15.29 -9.77
C VAL A 7 5.47 14.32 -10.11
N MET A 8 4.81 13.74 -9.09
CA MET A 8 3.70 12.82 -9.28
C MET A 8 2.32 13.50 -9.16
N GLN A 9 1.92 14.17 -10.26
CA GLN A 9 0.60 14.79 -10.46
C GLN A 9 -0.57 13.78 -10.33
N GLU A 10 -0.30 12.48 -10.52
CA GLU A 10 -1.31 11.42 -10.44
C GLU A 10 -2.01 11.33 -9.07
N TYR A 11 -1.30 11.69 -7.99
CA TYR A 11 -1.82 11.68 -6.61
C TYR A 11 -2.82 12.82 -6.28
N GLN A 12 -3.07 13.73 -7.23
CA GLN A 12 -4.10 14.77 -7.10
C GLN A 12 -5.44 14.33 -7.71
N ASN A 13 -5.49 13.21 -8.43
CA ASN A 13 -6.71 12.73 -9.09
C ASN A 13 -7.60 11.94 -8.10
N PRO A 14 -8.85 12.39 -7.82
CA PRO A 14 -9.75 11.70 -6.90
C PRO A 14 -10.13 10.28 -7.36
N LEU A 15 -10.17 10.03 -8.67
CA LEU A 15 -10.42 8.69 -9.22
C LEU A 15 -9.24 7.76 -8.98
N TRP A 16 -8.01 8.29 -9.09
CA TRP A 16 -6.80 7.55 -8.73
C TRP A 16 -6.82 7.18 -7.25
N THR A 17 -7.19 8.10 -6.36
CA THR A 17 -7.25 7.81 -4.93
C THR A 17 -8.32 6.78 -4.57
N ALA A 18 -9.50 6.86 -5.17
CA ALA A 18 -10.54 5.86 -4.97
C ALA A 18 -10.06 4.47 -5.43
N PHE A 19 -9.39 4.41 -6.58
CA PHE A 19 -8.78 3.19 -7.07
C PHE A 19 -7.68 2.67 -6.14
N GLU A 20 -6.79 3.54 -5.64
CA GLU A 20 -5.71 3.15 -4.74
C GLU A 20 -6.23 2.71 -3.36
N ALA A 21 -7.31 3.30 -2.84
CA ALA A 21 -7.94 2.85 -1.61
C ALA A 21 -8.42 1.39 -1.73
N ILE A 22 -9.04 1.06 -2.86
CA ILE A 22 -9.52 -0.30 -3.14
C ILE A 22 -8.35 -1.25 -3.45
N ARG A 23 -7.35 -0.79 -4.23
CA ARG A 23 -6.13 -1.55 -4.53
C ARG A 23 -5.33 -1.87 -3.27
N THR A 24 -5.23 -0.93 -2.33
CA THR A 24 -4.54 -1.15 -1.05
C THR A 24 -5.24 -2.22 -0.22
N GLY A 25 -6.59 -2.20 -0.18
CA GLY A 25 -7.38 -3.18 0.56
C GLY A 25 -7.33 -4.60 -0.03
N ILE A 26 -7.27 -4.74 -1.36
CA ILE A 26 -7.42 -6.02 -2.06
C ILE A 26 -6.08 -6.54 -2.61
N GLY A 27 -5.07 -5.67 -2.75
CA GLY A 27 -3.80 -5.97 -3.44
C GLY A 27 -3.78 -5.54 -4.90
N GLN A 28 -2.72 -5.95 -5.62
CA GLN A 28 -2.59 -5.78 -7.08
C GLN A 28 -3.56 -6.72 -7.84
N ALA A 29 -4.86 -6.59 -7.61
CA ALA A 29 -5.88 -7.48 -8.18
C ALA A 29 -6.38 -7.04 -9.57
N GLY A 30 -5.69 -6.12 -10.26
CA GLY A 30 -6.00 -5.72 -11.63
C GLY A 30 -7.47 -5.26 -11.83
N PRO A 31 -8.19 -5.74 -12.87
CA PRO A 31 -9.57 -5.33 -13.18
C PRO A 31 -10.59 -5.56 -12.04
N ILE A 32 -10.29 -6.44 -11.08
CA ILE A 32 -11.16 -6.75 -9.94
C ILE A 32 -11.35 -5.53 -9.04
N VAL A 33 -10.36 -4.62 -8.98
CA VAL A 33 -10.42 -3.38 -8.19
C VAL A 33 -11.60 -2.51 -8.63
N ALA A 34 -11.82 -2.36 -9.94
CA ALA A 34 -12.94 -1.57 -10.47
C ALA A 34 -14.30 -2.20 -10.15
N LEU A 35 -14.39 -3.54 -10.24
CA LEU A 35 -15.61 -4.27 -9.90
C LEU A 35 -15.96 -4.11 -8.41
N VAL A 36 -14.97 -4.22 -7.53
CA VAL A 36 -15.19 -4.06 -6.08
C VAL A 36 -15.55 -2.62 -5.73
N GLY A 37 -14.93 -1.62 -6.38
CA GLY A 37 -15.33 -0.22 -6.24
C GLY A 37 -16.79 0.02 -6.65
N ALA A 38 -17.20 -0.54 -7.79
CA ALA A 38 -18.58 -0.45 -8.24
C ALA A 38 -19.56 -1.14 -7.28
N ALA A 39 -19.19 -2.31 -6.74
CA ALA A 39 -20.00 -3.02 -5.74
C ALA A 39 -20.14 -2.23 -4.44
N VAL A 40 -19.05 -1.64 -3.93
CA VAL A 40 -19.06 -0.77 -2.74
C VAL A 40 -19.97 0.44 -2.95
N LEU A 41 -19.87 1.11 -4.10
CA LEU A 41 -20.73 2.24 -4.44
C LEU A 41 -22.20 1.82 -4.52
N ALA A 42 -22.50 0.74 -5.25
CA ALA A 42 -23.86 0.25 -5.40
C ALA A 42 -24.49 -0.13 -4.06
N LEU A 43 -23.77 -0.86 -3.21
CA LEU A 43 -24.25 -1.23 -1.86
C LEU A 43 -24.43 0.00 -0.97
N SER A 44 -23.54 1.00 -1.07
CA SER A 44 -23.68 2.24 -0.30
C SER A 44 -24.92 3.04 -0.73
N LEU A 45 -25.22 3.08 -2.03
CA LEU A 45 -26.43 3.73 -2.56
C LEU A 45 -27.70 2.97 -2.16
N LEU A 46 -27.69 1.64 -2.20
CA LEU A 46 -28.80 0.83 -1.69
C LEU A 46 -29.01 1.02 -0.19
N GLY A 47 -27.92 1.14 0.57
CA GLY A 47 -27.96 1.50 1.99
C GLY A 47 -28.58 2.87 2.23
N ALA A 48 -28.22 3.85 1.40
CA ALA A 48 -28.81 5.18 1.45
C ALA A 48 -30.33 5.13 1.23
N ILE A 49 -30.80 4.33 0.27
CA ILE A 49 -32.23 4.11 0.02
C ILE A 49 -32.89 3.42 1.22
N ALA A 50 -32.27 2.36 1.75
CA ALA A 50 -32.80 1.59 2.88
C ALA A 50 -32.99 2.45 4.13
N LEU A 51 -32.02 3.32 4.43
CA LEU A 51 -32.01 4.15 5.63
C LEU A 51 -32.73 5.49 5.47
N HIS A 52 -33.19 5.85 4.26
CA HIS A 52 -33.70 7.20 4.00
C HIS A 52 -34.97 7.53 4.78
N ARG A 53 -35.84 6.54 5.05
CA ARG A 53 -37.10 6.79 5.78
C ARG A 53 -36.87 7.12 7.26
N ASP A 54 -35.95 6.40 7.90
CA ASP A 54 -35.72 6.51 9.35
C ASP A 54 -34.65 7.55 9.68
N THR A 55 -33.65 7.68 8.81
CA THR A 55 -32.49 8.57 8.99
C THR A 55 -32.13 9.29 7.68
N PRO A 56 -33.01 10.18 7.18
CA PRO A 56 -32.88 10.76 5.83
C PRO A 56 -31.58 11.53 5.60
N LEU A 57 -30.99 12.08 6.66
CA LEU A 57 -29.76 12.87 6.58
C LEU A 57 -28.48 12.03 6.61
N PHE A 58 -28.51 10.79 7.10
CA PHE A 58 -27.29 10.02 7.38
C PHE A 58 -26.41 9.81 6.14
N ALA A 59 -27.00 9.32 5.05
CA ALA A 59 -26.28 9.11 3.80
C ALA A 59 -25.83 10.44 3.18
N ILE A 60 -26.70 11.47 3.20
CA ILE A 60 -26.40 12.79 2.66
C ILE A 60 -25.21 13.40 3.39
N THR A 61 -25.21 13.40 4.72
CA THR A 61 -24.10 13.96 5.52
C THR A 61 -22.81 13.19 5.29
N THR A 62 -22.87 11.86 5.14
CA THR A 62 -21.71 11.01 4.86
C THR A 62 -21.09 11.34 3.50
N PHE A 63 -21.89 11.33 2.42
CA PHE A 63 -21.41 11.65 1.09
C PHE A 63 -20.99 13.12 0.95
N LEU A 64 -21.69 14.03 1.63
CA LEU A 64 -21.31 15.44 1.68
C LEU A 64 -19.95 15.63 2.38
N HIS A 65 -19.70 14.96 3.50
CA HIS A 65 -18.41 15.02 4.19
C HIS A 65 -17.27 14.51 3.30
N ILE A 66 -17.45 13.37 2.64
CA ILE A 66 -16.48 12.83 1.66
C ILE A 66 -16.25 13.82 0.52
N GLY A 67 -17.33 14.34 -0.08
CA GLY A 67 -17.26 15.29 -1.19
C GLY A 67 -16.59 16.61 -0.83
N LEU A 68 -16.92 17.16 0.35
CA LEU A 68 -16.30 18.39 0.87
C LEU A 68 -14.82 18.17 1.19
N THR A 69 -14.47 17.06 1.84
CA THR A 69 -13.07 16.73 2.15
C THR A 69 -12.25 16.61 0.87
N ALA A 70 -12.74 15.84 -0.12
CA ALA A 70 -12.08 15.73 -1.42
C ALA A 70 -11.99 17.09 -2.13
N GLY A 71 -13.09 17.86 -2.14
CA GLY A 71 -13.16 19.18 -2.76
C GLY A 71 -12.17 20.18 -2.15
N LEU A 72 -12.06 20.22 -0.82
CA LEU A 72 -11.12 21.06 -0.11
C LEU A 72 -9.68 20.65 -0.41
N LEU A 73 -9.36 19.35 -0.34
CA LEU A 73 -8.03 18.84 -0.67
C LEU A 73 -7.62 19.22 -2.10
N MET A 74 -8.53 19.07 -3.07
CA MET A 74 -8.29 19.51 -4.45
C MET A 74 -8.11 21.02 -4.55
N ALA A 75 -8.95 21.81 -3.89
CA ALA A 75 -8.89 23.28 -3.94
C ALA A 75 -7.56 23.83 -3.40
N VAL A 76 -6.97 23.17 -2.41
CA VAL A 76 -5.64 23.55 -1.86
C VAL A 76 -4.46 22.84 -2.54
N GLY A 77 -4.71 22.05 -3.59
CA GLY A 77 -3.67 21.30 -4.32
C GLY A 77 -2.99 20.21 -3.48
N MET A 78 -3.66 19.71 -2.44
CA MET A 78 -3.17 18.62 -1.61
C MET A 78 -3.49 17.27 -2.23
N ARG A 79 -2.53 16.34 -2.16
CA ARG A 79 -2.73 14.94 -2.53
C ARG A 79 -3.88 14.33 -1.74
N ILE A 80 -4.73 13.57 -2.41
CA ILE A 80 -5.85 12.90 -1.77
C ILE A 80 -5.38 11.50 -1.35
N TRP A 81 -5.22 11.30 -0.04
CA TRP A 81 -4.82 10.00 0.51
C TRP A 81 -6.01 9.30 1.18
N PRO A 82 -6.16 7.97 1.04
CA PRO A 82 -7.26 7.22 1.67
C PRO A 82 -7.40 7.47 3.18
N ARG A 83 -6.27 7.71 3.88
CA ARG A 83 -6.24 7.99 5.32
C ARG A 83 -7.04 9.22 5.75
N PHE A 84 -7.26 10.19 4.85
CA PHE A 84 -8.05 11.38 5.18
C PHE A 84 -9.55 11.07 5.32
N PHE A 85 -9.99 9.95 4.76
CA PHE A 85 -11.37 9.46 4.84
C PHE A 85 -11.53 8.34 5.86
N PHE A 86 -10.56 8.16 6.78
CA PHE A 86 -10.60 7.07 7.75
C PHE A 86 -11.86 7.12 8.63
N VAL A 87 -12.32 8.33 8.97
CA VAL A 87 -13.58 8.56 9.70
C VAL A 87 -14.81 8.09 8.90
N ASP A 88 -14.77 8.22 7.57
CA ASP A 88 -15.89 7.89 6.69
C ASP A 88 -16.07 6.38 6.50
N ILE A 89 -15.00 5.59 6.70
CA ILE A 89 -15.02 4.13 6.53
C ILE A 89 -16.13 3.50 7.40
N GLY A 90 -16.27 3.94 8.66
CA GLY A 90 -17.31 3.42 9.55
C GLY A 90 -18.73 3.69 9.04
N PHE A 91 -18.97 4.90 8.51
CA PHE A 91 -20.28 5.28 7.98
C PHE A 91 -20.59 4.58 6.65
N LEU A 92 -19.59 4.45 5.77
CA LEU A 92 -19.71 3.67 4.54
C LEU A 92 -20.00 2.18 4.86
N MET A 93 -19.37 1.60 5.88
CA MET A 93 -19.66 0.23 6.31
C MET A 93 -21.12 0.07 6.77
N LEU A 94 -21.69 1.04 7.49
CA LEU A 94 -23.10 1.01 7.88
C LEU A 94 -24.02 1.06 6.65
N LEU A 95 -23.72 1.94 5.68
CA LEU A 95 -24.46 2.01 4.41
C LEU A 95 -24.37 0.68 3.65
N ILE A 96 -23.18 0.09 3.55
CA ILE A 96 -22.97 -1.18 2.86
C ILE A 96 -23.79 -2.30 3.53
N VAL A 97 -23.76 -2.41 4.86
CA VAL A 97 -24.53 -3.45 5.59
C VAL A 97 -26.03 -3.26 5.38
N ALA A 98 -26.55 -2.03 5.45
CA ALA A 98 -27.95 -1.74 5.15
C ALA A 98 -28.31 -2.06 3.69
N GLY A 99 -27.41 -1.76 2.75
CA GLY A 99 -27.58 -2.10 1.34
C GLY A 99 -27.59 -3.59 1.07
N VAL A 100 -26.76 -4.37 1.77
CA VAL A 100 -26.79 -5.84 1.76
C VAL A 100 -28.13 -6.34 2.29
N GLN A 101 -28.61 -5.82 3.41
CA GLN A 101 -29.91 -6.19 3.97
C GLN A 101 -31.06 -5.95 2.98
N LEU A 102 -31.10 -4.79 2.34
CA LEU A 102 -32.08 -4.47 1.30
C LEU A 102 -31.95 -5.40 0.09
N SER A 103 -30.72 -5.69 -0.35
CA SER A 103 -30.45 -6.61 -1.46
C SER A 103 -30.99 -8.02 -1.15
N CYS A 104 -30.74 -8.54 0.06
CA CYS A 104 -31.27 -9.82 0.51
C CYS A 104 -32.81 -9.82 0.56
N ALA A 105 -33.43 -8.72 0.98
CA ALA A 105 -34.90 -8.59 1.00
C ALA A 105 -35.49 -8.57 -0.42
N ILE A 106 -34.88 -7.84 -1.36
CA ILE A 106 -35.29 -7.81 -2.77
C ILE A 106 -35.20 -9.22 -3.37
N ILE A 107 -34.06 -9.91 -3.19
CA ILE A 107 -33.86 -11.27 -3.71
C ILE A 107 -34.91 -12.21 -3.11
N ALA A 108 -35.08 -12.18 -1.78
CA ALA A 108 -36.01 -13.07 -1.08
C ALA A 108 -37.48 -12.82 -1.45
N HIS A 109 -37.85 -11.59 -1.81
CA HIS A 109 -39.19 -11.27 -2.30
C HIS A 109 -39.57 -12.11 -3.53
N PHE A 110 -38.60 -12.45 -4.39
CA PHE A 110 -38.83 -13.26 -5.58
C PHE A 110 -38.81 -14.77 -5.33
N ILE A 111 -38.16 -15.26 -4.26
CA ILE A 111 -37.83 -16.69 -4.14
C ILE A 111 -38.26 -17.39 -2.84
N GLY A 112 -38.68 -16.68 -1.79
CA GLY A 112 -39.03 -17.40 -0.55
C GLY A 112 -39.40 -16.58 0.69
N GLY A 113 -39.70 -15.29 0.54
CA GLY A 113 -40.24 -14.46 1.62
C GLY A 113 -39.27 -14.21 2.77
N GLU A 114 -39.81 -13.79 3.92
CA GLU A 114 -39.03 -13.20 5.01
C GLU A 114 -38.00 -14.15 5.64
N ARG A 115 -38.32 -15.44 5.78
CA ARG A 115 -37.38 -16.44 6.33
C ARG A 115 -36.14 -16.59 5.47
N VAL A 116 -36.30 -16.58 4.15
CA VAL A 116 -35.18 -16.62 3.20
C VAL A 116 -34.37 -15.34 3.27
N SER A 117 -35.01 -14.18 3.39
CA SER A 117 -34.30 -12.89 3.56
C SER A 117 -33.37 -12.90 4.78
N ARG A 118 -33.87 -13.34 5.94
CA ARG A 118 -33.07 -13.42 7.18
C ARG A 118 -31.91 -14.40 7.05
N GLY A 119 -32.15 -15.56 6.43
CA GLY A 119 -31.11 -16.56 6.18
C GLY A 119 -30.01 -16.05 5.24
N LEU A 120 -30.41 -15.41 4.13
CA LEU A 120 -29.47 -14.79 3.19
C LEU A 120 -28.65 -13.69 3.84
N PHE A 121 -29.28 -12.80 4.62
CA PHE A 121 -28.57 -11.73 5.30
C PHE A 121 -27.55 -12.27 6.31
N ALA A 122 -27.93 -13.25 7.13
CA ALA A 122 -27.01 -13.89 8.07
C ALA A 122 -25.82 -14.53 7.35
N LEU A 123 -26.07 -15.25 6.25
CA LEU A 123 -25.02 -15.85 5.43
C LEU A 123 -24.10 -14.78 4.82
N SER A 124 -24.66 -13.71 4.27
CA SER A 124 -23.90 -12.59 3.70
C SER A 124 -23.04 -11.89 4.76
N ALA A 125 -23.56 -11.66 5.96
CA ALA A 125 -22.80 -11.07 7.05
C ALA A 125 -21.62 -11.97 7.48
N VAL A 126 -21.85 -13.27 7.63
CA VAL A 126 -20.79 -14.25 7.92
C VAL A 126 -19.74 -14.24 6.80
N ALA A 127 -20.17 -14.24 5.53
CA ALA A 127 -19.27 -14.19 4.39
C ALA A 127 -18.43 -12.90 4.37
N MET A 128 -19.03 -11.73 4.64
CA MET A 128 -18.31 -10.45 4.73
C MET A 128 -17.22 -10.48 5.81
N VAL A 129 -17.54 -11.03 6.99
CA VAL A 129 -16.58 -11.19 8.08
C VAL A 129 -15.46 -12.17 7.69
N ALA A 130 -15.80 -13.31 7.09
CA ALA A 130 -14.81 -14.31 6.67
C ALA A 130 -13.87 -13.76 5.58
N ILE A 131 -14.40 -13.06 4.57
CA ILE A 131 -13.60 -12.41 3.53
C ILE A 131 -12.71 -11.32 4.14
N SER A 132 -13.25 -10.50 5.05
CA SER A 132 -12.47 -9.45 5.72
C SER A 132 -11.34 -10.04 6.55
N ALA A 133 -11.59 -11.12 7.31
CA ALA A 133 -10.57 -11.82 8.09
C ALA A 133 -9.49 -12.45 7.20
N PHE A 134 -9.89 -13.05 6.07
CA PHE A 134 -8.96 -13.62 5.10
C PHE A 134 -8.06 -12.55 4.47
N LEU A 135 -8.63 -11.42 4.04
CA LEU A 135 -7.87 -10.30 3.48
C LEU A 135 -6.97 -9.64 4.54
N ALA A 136 -7.45 -9.56 5.79
CA ALA A 136 -6.67 -9.04 6.90
C ALA A 136 -5.43 -9.88 7.17
N LYS A 137 -5.51 -11.22 7.02
CA LYS A 137 -4.38 -12.14 7.25
C LYS A 137 -3.10 -11.68 6.53
N ARG A 138 -3.21 -11.30 5.26
CA ARG A 138 -2.06 -10.82 4.47
C ARG A 138 -1.35 -9.65 5.13
N ASN A 139 -2.10 -8.74 5.77
CA ASN A 139 -1.53 -7.57 6.45
C ASN A 139 -0.82 -7.92 7.77
N TYR A 140 -0.99 -9.14 8.28
CA TYR A 140 -0.35 -9.64 9.51
C TYR A 140 0.66 -10.77 9.26
N ASP A 141 0.69 -11.37 8.06
CA ASP A 141 1.62 -12.46 7.71
C ASP A 141 3.09 -12.00 7.66
N PHE A 142 3.34 -10.73 7.34
CA PHE A 142 4.69 -10.14 7.35
C PHE A 142 4.70 -8.77 8.03
N PRO A 143 5.84 -8.32 8.57
CA PRO A 143 5.98 -6.94 8.98
C PRO A 143 5.74 -6.01 7.79
N LYS A 144 5.36 -4.76 8.08
CA LYS A 144 5.20 -3.73 7.03
C LYS A 144 6.45 -3.61 6.17
N GLN A 145 7.61 -3.66 6.82
CA GLN A 145 8.95 -3.82 6.27
C GLN A 145 9.78 -4.60 7.30
N ASP A 146 10.55 -5.60 6.88
CA ASP A 146 11.41 -6.38 7.78
C ASP A 146 12.78 -5.71 7.95
N LEU A 147 12.80 -4.56 8.62
CA LEU A 147 14.02 -3.82 8.91
C LEU A 147 14.90 -4.57 9.92
N ALA A 148 14.30 -5.28 10.88
CA ALA A 148 15.04 -6.06 11.87
C ALA A 148 15.83 -7.20 11.21
N GLY A 149 15.18 -7.96 10.32
CA GLY A 149 15.82 -9.02 9.54
C GLY A 149 16.91 -8.48 8.63
N ALA A 150 16.66 -7.36 7.94
CA ALA A 150 17.66 -6.70 7.11
C ALA A 150 18.88 -6.23 7.92
N TYR A 151 18.66 -5.63 9.08
CA TYR A 151 19.74 -5.22 9.99
C TYR A 151 20.60 -6.40 10.44
N ALA A 152 19.96 -7.42 11.03
CA ALA A 152 20.67 -8.59 11.54
C ALA A 152 21.44 -9.33 10.43
N PHE A 153 20.86 -9.45 9.24
CA PHE A 153 21.52 -10.09 8.11
C PHE A 153 22.71 -9.28 7.60
N THR A 154 22.56 -7.97 7.41
CA THR A 154 23.65 -7.10 6.97
C THR A 154 24.81 -7.14 7.94
N GLU A 155 24.57 -7.06 9.26
CA GLU A 155 25.62 -7.18 10.27
C GLU A 155 26.29 -8.55 10.27
N SER A 156 25.55 -9.63 9.98
CA SER A 156 26.13 -10.97 9.84
C SER A 156 26.98 -11.17 8.57
N LEU A 157 26.70 -10.38 7.53
CA LEU A 157 27.39 -10.41 6.25
C LEU A 157 28.64 -9.51 6.21
N ARG A 158 28.60 -8.41 6.97
CA ARG A 158 29.62 -7.36 7.00
C ARG A 158 30.98 -7.90 7.45
N GLN A 159 32.01 -7.63 6.67
CA GLN A 159 33.40 -7.90 7.00
C GLN A 159 34.15 -6.64 7.43
N PRO A 160 35.29 -6.74 8.15
CA PRO A 160 36.13 -5.59 8.44
C PRO A 160 36.57 -4.89 7.15
N GLY A 161 36.24 -3.60 7.02
CA GLY A 161 36.50 -2.79 5.83
C GLY A 161 35.31 -2.67 4.86
N ASP A 162 34.25 -3.48 5.02
CA ASP A 162 33.02 -3.31 4.26
C ASP A 162 32.35 -1.98 4.64
N ARG A 163 31.98 -1.22 3.61
CA ARG A 163 31.21 0.02 3.76
C ARG A 163 29.73 -0.31 3.62
N VAL A 164 28.91 0.14 4.57
CA VAL A 164 27.47 -0.16 4.59
C VAL A 164 26.70 1.14 4.46
N PHE A 165 25.76 1.18 3.52
CA PHE A 165 24.87 2.32 3.33
C PHE A 165 23.41 1.89 3.35
N ALA A 166 22.59 2.63 4.08
CA ALA A 166 21.14 2.59 3.92
C ALA A 166 20.70 3.59 2.85
N VAL A 167 19.84 3.16 1.94
CA VAL A 167 19.36 3.99 0.82
C VAL A 167 17.98 4.56 1.14
N GLY A 168 17.87 5.87 1.03
CA GLY A 168 16.68 6.66 1.33
C GLY A 168 16.36 6.72 2.82
N TYR A 169 15.10 7.01 3.11
CA TYR A 169 14.64 7.32 4.46
C TYR A 169 14.68 6.16 5.46
N SER A 170 14.89 4.92 5.01
CA SER A 170 15.10 3.78 5.93
C SER A 170 16.38 3.90 6.75
N GLU A 171 17.34 4.75 6.35
CA GLU A 171 18.52 5.06 7.17
C GLU A 171 18.16 5.54 8.58
N GLN A 172 17.13 6.38 8.70
CA GLN A 172 16.74 6.94 10.00
C GLN A 172 16.28 5.85 10.96
N ASP A 173 15.63 4.80 10.44
CA ASP A 173 15.22 3.65 11.22
C ASP A 173 16.43 2.82 11.65
N PHE A 174 17.37 2.55 10.74
CA PHE A 174 18.59 1.80 11.06
C PHE A 174 19.47 2.50 12.08
N ARG A 175 19.76 3.79 11.87
CA ARG A 175 20.59 4.56 12.79
C ARG A 175 19.88 4.86 14.10
N GLY A 176 18.64 5.33 14.05
CA GLY A 176 17.89 5.80 15.21
C GLY A 176 17.39 4.67 16.12
N PHE A 177 16.92 3.56 15.54
CA PHE A 177 16.35 2.46 16.32
C PHE A 177 17.35 1.33 16.58
N TYR A 178 18.17 0.97 15.57
CA TYR A 178 19.13 -0.13 15.70
C TYR A 178 20.55 0.32 16.08
N GLY A 179 20.82 1.63 16.10
CA GLY A 179 22.14 2.15 16.42
C GLY A 179 23.19 1.87 15.34
N ALA A 180 22.76 1.62 14.10
CA ALA A 180 23.65 1.33 12.99
C ALA A 180 24.62 2.50 12.72
N ASP A 181 25.89 2.18 12.43
CA ASP A 181 26.93 3.13 12.01
C ASP A 181 26.96 3.32 10.48
N TRP A 182 25.89 2.92 9.79
CA TRP A 182 25.81 2.90 8.34
C TRP A 182 25.72 4.31 7.76
N GLY A 183 26.29 4.50 6.57
CA GLY A 183 26.13 5.72 5.79
C GLY A 183 24.72 5.85 5.20
N ALA A 184 24.40 7.04 4.70
CA ALA A 184 23.13 7.32 4.04
C ALA A 184 23.35 7.67 2.57
N ILE A 185 22.48 7.18 1.68
CA ILE A 185 22.41 7.58 0.28
C ILE A 185 20.99 8.03 -0.02
N TYR A 186 20.80 9.30 -0.35
CA TYR A 186 19.51 9.90 -0.71
C TYR A 186 19.43 10.27 -2.19
N THR A 187 20.58 10.48 -2.85
CA THR A 187 20.65 10.98 -4.22
C THR A 187 21.54 10.12 -5.11
N ASP A 188 21.35 10.26 -6.42
CA ASP A 188 22.17 9.59 -7.44
C ASP A 188 23.65 9.98 -7.38
N ASP A 189 23.95 11.23 -7.03
CA ASP A 189 25.33 11.72 -6.89
C ASP A 189 26.01 11.12 -5.65
N GLU A 190 25.30 11.00 -4.53
CA GLU A 190 25.79 10.32 -3.33
C GLU A 190 26.05 8.84 -3.58
N TYR A 191 25.16 8.18 -4.34
CA TYR A 191 25.37 6.81 -4.79
C TYR A 191 26.66 6.69 -5.61
N LYS A 192 26.82 7.51 -6.67
CA LYS A 192 28.02 7.49 -7.51
C LYS A 192 29.29 7.76 -6.72
N ALA A 193 29.26 8.70 -5.78
CA ALA A 193 30.38 8.98 -4.89
C ALA A 193 30.73 7.78 -4.01
N ALA A 194 29.74 7.13 -3.39
CA ALA A 194 29.93 5.93 -2.59
C ALA A 194 30.51 4.76 -3.40
N LEU A 195 30.09 4.61 -4.66
CA LEU A 195 30.61 3.56 -5.55
C LEU A 195 31.97 3.90 -6.18
N ALA A 196 32.34 5.17 -6.30
CA ALA A 196 33.66 5.57 -6.79
C ALA A 196 34.79 5.20 -5.82
N GLU A 197 34.49 5.13 -4.53
CA GLU A 197 35.43 4.65 -3.53
C GLU A 197 35.75 3.16 -3.71
N PRO A 198 37.03 2.76 -3.58
CA PRO A 198 37.45 1.39 -3.74
C PRO A 198 36.96 0.50 -2.59
N GLY A 199 36.83 -0.79 -2.89
CA GLY A 199 36.51 -1.84 -1.91
C GLY A 199 35.02 -2.18 -1.80
N PRO A 200 34.72 -3.24 -1.03
CA PRO A 200 33.38 -3.80 -0.96
C PRO A 200 32.37 -2.84 -0.33
N VAL A 201 31.13 -2.93 -0.81
CA VAL A 201 30.02 -2.12 -0.32
C VAL A 201 28.75 -2.94 -0.23
N ILE A 202 28.02 -2.73 0.86
CA ILE A 202 26.71 -3.30 1.13
C ILE A 202 25.68 -2.17 1.10
N LEU A 203 24.63 -2.34 0.32
CA LEU A 203 23.52 -1.39 0.25
C LEU A 203 22.26 -2.02 0.80
N VAL A 204 21.60 -1.35 1.74
CA VAL A 204 20.32 -1.76 2.31
C VAL A 204 19.24 -0.81 1.84
N VAL A 205 18.35 -1.31 0.98
CA VAL A 205 17.37 -0.50 0.26
C VAL A 205 15.96 -0.85 0.76
N GLY A 206 15.36 0.00 1.59
CA GLY A 206 13.91 -0.03 1.86
C GLY A 206 13.16 0.66 0.72
N PHE A 207 11.87 0.35 0.51
CA PHE A 207 11.08 0.97 -0.58
C PHE A 207 11.80 1.00 -1.94
N PRO A 208 12.22 -0.16 -2.47
CA PRO A 208 13.08 -0.25 -3.63
C PRO A 208 12.51 0.47 -4.86
N GLY A 209 11.23 0.29 -5.18
CA GLY A 209 10.58 0.98 -6.29
C GLY A 209 10.59 2.51 -6.17
N ARG A 210 10.60 3.07 -4.95
CA ARG A 210 10.83 4.51 -4.76
C ARG A 210 12.30 4.86 -4.96
N ASN A 211 13.21 4.21 -4.24
CA ASN A 211 14.62 4.56 -4.26
C ASN A 211 15.26 4.34 -5.63
N PHE A 212 14.82 3.37 -6.43
CA PHE A 212 15.29 3.20 -7.81
C PHE A 212 14.87 4.35 -8.74
N ARG A 213 13.77 5.05 -8.46
CA ARG A 213 13.39 6.26 -9.22
C ARG A 213 14.23 7.47 -8.82
N ASP A 214 14.53 7.59 -7.53
CA ASP A 214 15.28 8.72 -6.97
C ASP A 214 16.81 8.56 -7.19
N VAL A 215 17.28 7.32 -7.39
CA VAL A 215 18.69 6.93 -7.61
C VAL A 215 18.79 6.06 -8.88
N PRO A 216 18.65 6.64 -10.09
CA PRO A 216 18.58 5.89 -11.35
C PRO A 216 19.83 5.06 -11.65
N GLN A 217 21.04 5.49 -11.30
CA GLN A 217 22.25 4.70 -11.53
C GLN A 217 22.22 3.40 -10.71
N MET A 218 21.71 3.46 -9.47
CA MET A 218 21.51 2.26 -8.65
C MET A 218 20.52 1.30 -9.31
N ALA A 219 19.48 1.82 -9.95
CA ALA A 219 18.50 1.01 -10.67
C ALA A 219 19.14 0.30 -11.88
N GLU A 220 19.99 0.98 -12.63
CA GLU A 220 20.76 0.39 -13.74
C GLU A 220 21.74 -0.68 -13.23
N ASP A 221 22.49 -0.36 -12.19
CA ASP A 221 23.49 -1.25 -11.58
C ASP A 221 22.84 -2.48 -10.93
N ALA A 222 21.60 -2.34 -10.46
CA ALA A 222 20.73 -3.41 -9.98
C ALA A 222 19.83 -4.01 -11.08
N GLY A 223 20.01 -3.66 -12.35
CA GLY A 223 19.28 -4.29 -13.47
C GLY A 223 17.75 -4.21 -13.37
N VAL A 224 17.22 -3.12 -12.82
CA VAL A 224 15.78 -2.86 -12.61
C VAL A 224 15.12 -2.54 -13.96
N GLY A 225 14.95 -3.56 -14.79
CA GLY A 225 14.41 -3.43 -16.14
C GLY A 225 14.24 -4.74 -16.92
N GLY A 226 14.68 -5.88 -16.38
CA GLY A 226 14.65 -7.17 -17.10
C GLY A 226 14.20 -8.42 -16.31
N SER A 227 14.03 -8.36 -14.99
CA SER A 227 13.57 -9.49 -14.15
C SER A 227 13.18 -9.02 -12.75
N ASP A 228 12.45 -9.85 -11.99
CA ASP A 228 12.21 -9.61 -10.56
C ASP A 228 13.57 -9.68 -9.82
N ILE A 229 13.94 -8.57 -9.15
CA ILE A 229 15.23 -8.40 -8.45
C ILE A 229 15.45 -9.49 -7.40
N CYS A 230 14.36 -10.00 -6.84
CA CYS A 230 14.35 -11.01 -5.79
C CYS A 230 14.18 -12.43 -6.32
N ALA A 231 14.13 -12.63 -7.65
CA ALA A 231 14.06 -13.95 -8.24
C ALA A 231 15.39 -14.71 -8.06
N PRO A 232 15.35 -15.99 -7.67
CA PRO A 232 16.55 -16.79 -7.40
C PRO A 232 17.38 -17.12 -8.65
N ASP A 233 16.82 -16.96 -9.84
CA ASP A 233 17.41 -17.25 -11.16
C ASP A 233 17.88 -16.00 -11.91
N ARG A 234 18.05 -14.88 -11.20
CA ARG A 234 18.47 -13.60 -11.77
C ARG A 234 19.87 -13.69 -12.40
N PRO A 235 20.14 -13.02 -13.54
CA PRO A 235 21.46 -13.05 -14.16
C PRO A 235 22.55 -12.50 -13.22
N GLU A 236 23.62 -13.26 -13.02
CA GLU A 236 24.77 -12.91 -12.15
C GLU A 236 25.51 -11.63 -12.57
N LYS A 237 25.32 -11.15 -13.80
CA LYS A 237 26.10 -10.03 -14.37
C LYS A 237 25.45 -8.66 -14.13
N THR A 238 25.19 -8.32 -12.88
CA THR A 238 24.85 -6.94 -12.49
C THR A 238 25.92 -6.39 -11.57
N VAL A 239 26.12 -5.05 -11.58
CA VAL A 239 27.12 -4.40 -10.73
C VAL A 239 26.75 -4.62 -9.25
N LEU A 240 25.46 -4.59 -8.94
CA LEU A 240 24.92 -4.89 -7.62
C LEU A 240 24.28 -6.28 -7.58
N THR A 241 24.88 -7.17 -6.81
CA THR A 241 24.34 -8.51 -6.57
C THR A 241 23.36 -8.46 -5.39
N ALA A 242 22.10 -8.87 -5.62
CA ALA A 242 21.12 -8.97 -4.54
C ALA A 242 21.43 -10.22 -3.71
N VAL A 243 21.87 -10.04 -2.46
CA VAL A 243 22.25 -11.14 -1.57
C VAL A 243 21.07 -11.62 -0.73
N ARG A 244 20.11 -10.75 -0.44
CA ARG A 244 18.89 -11.10 0.30
C ARG A 244 17.76 -10.11 0.02
N CYS A 245 16.55 -10.66 -0.14
CA CYS A 245 15.32 -9.87 -0.14
C CYS A 245 14.47 -10.23 1.08
N PHE A 246 13.93 -9.21 1.72
CA PHE A 246 12.96 -9.32 2.79
C PHE A 246 11.61 -8.78 2.34
N GLY A 247 10.58 -9.62 2.41
CA GLY A 247 9.22 -9.26 2.02
C GLY A 247 8.57 -8.31 3.03
N GLY A 248 7.87 -7.30 2.53
CA GLY A 248 7.03 -6.41 3.35
C GLY A 248 5.59 -6.36 2.84
N THR A 249 4.65 -6.03 3.74
CA THR A 249 3.22 -5.91 3.39
C THR A 249 2.81 -4.51 2.93
N LEU A 250 3.67 -3.51 3.13
CA LEU A 250 3.35 -2.11 2.83
C LEU A 250 3.66 -1.74 1.37
N GLY A 251 2.78 -2.08 0.43
CA GLY A 251 2.94 -1.68 -0.98
C GLY A 251 4.29 -2.11 -1.56
N ASP A 252 5.22 -1.17 -1.71
CA ASP A 252 6.64 -1.40 -2.04
C ASP A 252 7.48 -1.67 -0.76
N GLY A 253 6.96 -2.44 0.19
CA GLY A 253 7.50 -2.54 1.55
C GLY A 253 8.73 -3.44 1.68
N ASN A 254 9.25 -3.93 0.56
CA ASN A 254 10.41 -4.81 0.57
C ASN A 254 11.65 -4.09 1.10
N VAL A 255 12.58 -4.87 1.64
CA VAL A 255 13.93 -4.42 1.97
C VAL A 255 14.89 -5.34 1.24
N ILE A 256 15.77 -4.76 0.42
CA ILE A 256 16.72 -5.51 -0.40
C ILE A 256 18.12 -5.19 0.08
N VAL A 257 18.93 -6.23 0.29
CA VAL A 257 20.35 -6.10 0.59
C VAL A 257 21.12 -6.45 -0.67
N PHE A 258 21.90 -5.49 -1.16
CA PHE A 258 22.83 -5.64 -2.27
C PHE A 258 24.28 -5.67 -1.77
N ARG A 259 25.13 -6.31 -2.56
CA ARG A 259 26.58 -6.31 -2.38
C ARG A 259 27.28 -6.03 -3.71
N ARG A 260 28.35 -5.25 -3.65
CA ARG A 260 29.37 -5.14 -4.71
C ARG A 260 30.72 -5.39 -4.06
N ASP A 261 31.47 -6.34 -4.60
CA ASP A 261 32.82 -6.68 -4.17
C ASP A 261 33.88 -5.77 -4.81
#